data_AF-A0A939WLL8-F1
#
_entry.id   AF-A0A939WLL8-F1
#
_cell.length_a   1.000
_cell.length_b   1.000
_cell.length_c   1.000
_cell.angle_alpha   90.00
_cell.angle_beta   90.00
_cell.angle_gamma   90.00
#
_symmetry.space_group_name_H-M   'P 1'
#
loop_
_entity.id
_entity.type
_entity.pdbx_description
1 polymer ?
#
loop_
_entity_poly.entity_id
_entity_poly.type
_entity_poly.pdbx_seq_one_letter_code
_entity_poly.pdbx_strand_id
1 'polypeptide(L)'
;MFVAFLLSILIILAVCGLCFLLFTYFKFDPEKVFSKEEKDFLNDLIDSEGTDNGMCAVIKCSPDRNGATKLLEHREMTDCRLFSEIYGKEQFCKWGCIGYGTCVTFCPQHAIIIKNGTAVVTESCNGCGECVPHCPQNIIDLIPREKEYFIQCSLPEGEECSNCTVGCTSCGGCNKNETLTLEMAKKCPRKCIKKITNPFAKGFKL
;
A
#
# COMPACT_ATOMS: atom_id res chain seq x y z
N MET A 1 25.04 53.29 -27.00
CA MET A 1 25.15 51.94 -26.40
C MET A 1 25.09 52.00 -24.86
N PHE A 2 25.88 52.85 -24.19
CA PHE A 2 25.88 52.98 -22.72
C PHE A 2 24.56 53.48 -22.10
N VAL A 3 23.90 54.47 -22.74
CA VAL A 3 22.63 55.04 -22.26
C VAL A 3 21.48 54.02 -22.26
N ALA A 4 21.44 53.15 -23.28
CA ALA A 4 20.43 52.08 -23.36
C ALA A 4 20.61 51.01 -22.27
N PHE A 5 21.86 50.74 -21.86
CA PHE A 5 22.19 49.81 -20.79
C PHE A 5 21.81 50.35 -19.39
N LEU A 6 21.97 51.66 -19.18
CA LEU A 6 21.54 52.29 -17.93
C LEU A 6 20.01 52.36 -17.79
N LEU A 7 19.30 52.61 -18.90
CA LEU A 7 17.83 52.62 -18.93
C LEU A 7 17.22 51.23 -18.67
N SER A 8 17.82 50.16 -19.19
CA SER A 8 17.34 48.80 -18.93
C SER A 8 17.54 48.37 -17.47
N ILE A 9 18.67 48.73 -16.86
CA ILE A 9 18.92 48.48 -15.42
C ILE A 9 17.89 49.20 -14.54
N LEU A 10 17.59 50.47 -14.85
CA LEU A 10 16.58 51.25 -14.12
C LEU A 10 15.18 50.61 -14.20
N ILE A 11 14.79 50.11 -15.37
CA ILE A 11 13.50 49.41 -15.57
C ILE A 11 13.47 48.09 -14.79
N ILE A 12 14.56 47.31 -14.82
CA ILE A 12 14.63 46.04 -14.07
C ILE A 12 14.54 46.29 -12.57
N LEU A 13 15.25 47.29 -12.04
CA LEU A 13 15.17 47.64 -10.61
C LEU A 13 13.77 48.12 -10.22
N ALA A 14 13.09 48.88 -11.08
CA ALA A 14 11.72 49.31 -10.86
C ALA A 14 10.72 48.15 -10.88
N VAL A 15 10.84 47.22 -11.84
CA VAL A 15 9.97 46.03 -11.95
C VAL A 15 10.24 45.06 -10.80
N CYS A 16 11.50 44.80 -10.46
CA CYS A 16 11.85 43.97 -9.31
C CYS A 16 11.37 44.58 -7.99
N GLY A 17 11.49 45.89 -7.81
CA GLY A 17 10.98 46.60 -6.63
C GLY A 17 9.46 46.52 -6.52
N LEU A 18 8.74 46.72 -7.64
CA LEU A 18 7.28 46.61 -7.67
C LEU A 18 6.82 45.16 -7.44
N CYS A 19 7.49 44.18 -8.04
CA CYS A 19 7.23 42.77 -7.76
C CYS A 19 7.51 42.40 -6.31
N PHE A 20 8.58 42.93 -5.69
CA PHE A 20 8.88 42.69 -4.29
C PHE A 20 7.85 43.35 -3.36
N LEU A 21 7.38 44.55 -3.69
CA LEU A 21 6.28 45.20 -2.99
C LEU A 21 4.97 44.44 -3.16
N LEU A 22 4.67 43.96 -4.37
CA LEU A 22 3.50 43.11 -4.61
C LEU A 22 3.61 41.79 -3.86
N PHE A 23 4.80 41.16 -3.81
CA PHE A 23 5.02 39.90 -3.10
C PHE A 23 4.94 40.05 -1.58
N THR A 24 5.39 41.18 -1.04
CA THR A 24 5.25 41.51 0.39
C THR A 24 3.84 41.96 0.75
N TYR A 25 3.11 42.59 -0.18
CA TYR A 25 1.70 42.97 -0.01
C TYR A 25 0.75 41.76 -0.15
N PHE A 26 1.02 40.86 -1.10
CA PHE A 26 0.36 39.55 -1.27
C PHE A 26 1.00 38.48 -0.38
N LYS A 27 1.36 38.83 0.85
CA LYS A 27 1.67 37.81 1.85
C LYS A 27 0.36 37.07 2.16
N PHE A 28 0.14 35.98 1.44
CA PHE A 28 -1.00 35.08 1.62
C PHE A 28 -0.81 34.42 2.98
N ASP A 29 -1.38 35.02 4.03
CA ASP A 29 -1.46 34.41 5.37
C ASP A 29 -2.64 33.42 5.34
N PRO A 30 -2.43 32.10 5.17
CA PRO A 30 -3.51 31.12 5.13
C PRO A 30 -4.34 31.13 6.43
N GLU A 31 -3.76 31.61 7.53
CA GLU A 31 -4.45 31.76 8.82
C GLU A 31 -5.59 32.77 8.80
N LYS A 32 -5.63 33.75 7.90
CA LYS A 32 -6.69 34.77 7.85
C LYS A 32 -7.82 34.44 6.87
N VAL A 33 -7.65 33.41 6.04
CA VAL A 33 -8.62 33.02 5.00
C VAL A 33 -9.73 32.15 5.57
N PHE A 34 -9.41 31.31 6.56
CA PHE A 34 -10.36 30.39 7.16
C PHE A 34 -10.88 30.95 8.49
N SER A 35 -12.20 31.07 8.60
CA SER A 35 -12.86 31.40 9.85
C SER A 35 -12.57 30.32 10.91
N LYS A 36 -12.74 30.67 12.19
CA LYS A 36 -12.50 29.72 13.28
C LYS A 36 -13.35 28.46 13.14
N GLU A 37 -14.60 28.63 12.71
CA GLU A 37 -15.54 27.52 12.47
C GLU A 37 -15.10 26.60 11.33
N GLU A 38 -14.57 27.14 10.24
CA GLU A 38 -14.03 26.34 9.12
C GLU A 38 -12.75 25.59 9.51
N LYS A 39 -11.91 26.18 10.37
CA LYS A 39 -10.71 25.52 10.91
C LYS A 39 -11.07 24.41 11.89
N ASP A 40 -12.05 24.66 12.76
CA ASP A 40 -12.53 23.68 13.71
C ASP A 40 -13.19 22.50 12.95
N PHE A 41 -13.98 22.77 11.91
CA PHE A 41 -14.53 21.74 11.01
C PHE A 41 -13.45 20.97 10.24
N LEU A 42 -12.40 21.64 9.76
CA LEU A 42 -11.27 20.97 9.10
C LEU A 42 -10.48 20.10 10.09
N ASN A 43 -10.27 20.55 11.31
CA ASN A 43 -9.59 19.77 12.35
C ASN A 43 -10.42 18.53 12.74
N ASP A 44 -11.74 18.66 12.85
CA ASP A 44 -12.64 17.51 13.07
C ASP A 44 -12.59 16.48 11.92
N LEU A 45 -12.37 16.93 10.68
CA LEU A 45 -12.15 16.05 9.52
C LEU A 45 -10.75 15.42 9.53
N ILE A 46 -9.72 16.14 9.99
CA ILE A 46 -8.32 15.66 10.07
C ILE A 46 -8.15 14.69 11.25
N ASP A 47 -8.86 14.88 12.35
CA ASP A 47 -8.87 13.96 13.50
C ASP A 47 -9.56 12.61 13.20
N SER A 48 -10.15 12.47 12.00
CA SER A 48 -10.56 11.17 11.45
C SER A 48 -9.41 10.38 10.81
N GLU A 49 -8.16 10.82 10.97
CA GLU A 49 -6.98 10.00 10.63
C GLU A 49 -7.00 8.72 11.48
N GLY A 50 -7.38 7.63 10.81
CA GLY A 50 -7.69 6.35 11.40
C GLY A 50 -6.65 5.92 12.42
N THR A 51 -7.10 5.78 13.67
CA THR A 51 -6.33 5.25 14.80
C THR A 51 -5.57 4.00 14.35
N ASP A 52 -4.24 4.06 14.36
CA ASP A 52 -3.39 2.88 14.16
C ASP A 52 -3.70 1.89 15.28
N ASN A 53 -4.43 0.83 14.92
CA ASN A 53 -4.88 -0.20 15.85
C ASN A 53 -3.81 -1.26 16.10
N GLY A 54 -2.57 -1.01 15.69
CA GLY A 54 -1.46 -1.95 15.80
C GLY A 54 -1.56 -3.13 14.83
N MET A 55 -2.52 -3.11 13.89
CA MET A 55 -2.67 -4.15 12.87
C MET A 55 -2.11 -3.68 11.52
N CYS A 56 -1.79 -4.65 10.67
CA CYS A 56 -1.43 -4.42 9.28
C CYS A 56 -2.11 -5.48 8.41
N ALA A 57 -2.61 -5.05 7.26
CA ALA A 57 -3.12 -5.99 6.26
C ALA A 57 -1.95 -6.70 5.57
N VAL A 58 -2.10 -8.00 5.32
CA VAL A 58 -1.18 -8.77 4.49
C VAL A 58 -1.93 -9.55 3.44
N ILE A 59 -1.37 -9.59 2.23
CA ILE A 59 -1.86 -10.45 1.16
C ILE A 59 -1.16 -11.80 1.27
N LYS A 60 -1.93 -12.87 1.45
CA LYS A 60 -1.49 -14.26 1.47
C LYS A 60 -1.24 -14.81 0.05
N CYS A 61 -0.44 -14.07 -0.71
CA CYS A 61 0.10 -14.51 -1.99
C CYS A 61 1.42 -13.79 -2.27
N SER A 62 2.40 -14.51 -2.80
CA SER A 62 3.69 -13.91 -3.16
C SER A 62 3.64 -13.24 -4.54
N PRO A 63 4.18 -12.02 -4.70
CA PRO A 63 4.40 -11.40 -6.01
C PRO A 63 5.54 -12.08 -6.81
N ASP A 64 6.33 -12.94 -6.15
CA ASP A 64 7.41 -13.70 -6.78
C ASP A 64 6.94 -15.08 -7.29
N ARG A 65 5.62 -15.34 -7.27
CA ARG A 65 5.05 -16.58 -7.78
C ARG A 65 5.20 -16.66 -9.30
N ASN A 66 5.44 -17.86 -9.80
CA ASN A 66 5.25 -18.13 -11.22
C ASN A 66 3.76 -17.96 -11.61
N GLY A 67 3.51 -17.60 -12.87
CA GLY A 67 2.15 -17.41 -13.39
C GLY A 67 1.56 -16.00 -13.24
N ALA A 68 2.16 -15.12 -12.43
CA ALA A 68 1.82 -13.70 -12.29
C ALA A 68 1.57 -12.96 -13.62
N THR A 69 2.33 -13.29 -14.65
CA THR A 69 2.33 -12.61 -15.95
C THR A 69 1.22 -13.09 -16.89
N LYS A 70 0.53 -14.19 -16.61
CA LYS A 70 -0.56 -14.70 -17.47
C LYS A 70 -1.88 -13.95 -17.33
N LEU A 71 -2.00 -13.07 -16.32
CA LEU A 71 -3.16 -12.19 -16.11
C LEU A 71 -3.32 -11.09 -17.20
N LEU A 72 -2.44 -11.06 -18.20
CA LEU A 72 -2.48 -10.11 -19.31
C LEU A 72 -3.52 -10.43 -20.39
N GLU A 73 -4.28 -11.53 -20.28
CA GLU A 73 -5.36 -11.83 -21.23
C GLU A 73 -6.56 -10.88 -21.07
N HIS A 74 -6.71 -10.22 -19.91
CA HIS A 74 -7.83 -9.30 -19.63
C HIS A 74 -7.36 -7.98 -19.02
N ARG A 75 -6.44 -7.27 -19.69
CA ARG A 75 -5.86 -6.00 -19.21
C ARG A 75 -6.87 -4.89 -18.92
N GLU A 76 -8.07 -4.99 -19.45
CA GLU A 76 -9.14 -4.01 -19.26
C GLU A 76 -9.90 -4.22 -17.94
N MET A 77 -9.76 -5.37 -17.28
CA MET A 77 -10.39 -5.61 -15.99
C MET A 77 -9.59 -4.99 -14.85
N THR A 78 -10.30 -4.34 -13.94
CA THR A 78 -9.77 -3.71 -12.72
C THR A 78 -10.54 -4.10 -11.45
N ASP A 79 -11.51 -5.04 -11.57
CA ASP A 79 -12.27 -5.57 -10.44
C ASP A 79 -12.15 -7.10 -10.36
N CYS A 80 -11.48 -7.56 -9.30
CA CYS A 80 -11.37 -8.97 -8.93
C CYS A 80 -12.74 -9.64 -8.75
N ARG A 81 -13.76 -8.92 -8.27
CA ARG A 81 -15.09 -9.48 -8.01
C ARG A 81 -15.79 -9.83 -9.31
N LEU A 82 -15.75 -8.92 -10.28
CA LEU A 82 -16.31 -9.14 -11.62
C LEU A 82 -15.61 -10.32 -12.30
N PHE A 83 -14.27 -10.36 -12.24
CA PHE A 83 -13.53 -11.51 -12.75
C PHE A 83 -13.98 -12.82 -12.08
N SER A 84 -14.13 -12.79 -10.75
CA SER A 84 -14.50 -13.99 -9.99
C SER A 84 -15.92 -14.47 -10.29
N GLU A 85 -16.82 -13.55 -10.64
CA GLU A 85 -18.20 -13.86 -11.03
C GLU A 85 -18.28 -14.46 -12.43
N ILE A 86 -17.55 -13.90 -13.40
CA ILE A 86 -17.60 -14.33 -14.81
C ILE A 86 -16.73 -15.58 -15.05
N TYR A 87 -15.51 -15.57 -14.53
CA TYR A 87 -14.48 -16.56 -14.83
C TYR A 87 -14.18 -17.50 -13.65
N GLY A 88 -14.71 -17.23 -12.47
CA GLY A 88 -14.48 -18.05 -11.29
C GLY A 88 -13.10 -17.84 -10.67
N LYS A 89 -12.27 -18.87 -10.69
CA LYS A 89 -10.94 -18.84 -10.06
C LYS A 89 -9.84 -18.91 -11.11
N GLU A 90 -8.69 -18.31 -10.80
CA GLU A 90 -7.53 -18.36 -11.68
C GLU A 90 -7.07 -19.81 -11.89
N GLN A 91 -6.86 -20.16 -13.16
CA GLN A 91 -6.53 -21.53 -13.58
C GLN A 91 -5.18 -22.03 -13.00
N PHE A 92 -4.25 -21.11 -12.73
CA PHE A 92 -2.93 -21.45 -12.24
C PHE A 92 -2.92 -21.78 -10.74
N CYS A 93 -3.64 -20.99 -9.93
CA CYS A 93 -3.69 -21.15 -8.49
C CYS A 93 -5.08 -20.77 -7.95
N LYS A 94 -5.84 -21.76 -7.51
CA LYS A 94 -7.19 -21.62 -6.92
C LYS A 94 -7.22 -20.78 -5.64
N TRP A 95 -6.06 -20.58 -5.01
CA TRP A 95 -5.89 -19.95 -3.69
C TRP A 95 -5.01 -18.68 -3.77
N GLY A 96 -4.74 -18.20 -4.98
CA GLY A 96 -3.84 -17.09 -5.23
C GLY A 96 -4.57 -15.76 -5.46
N CYS A 97 -3.82 -14.66 -5.34
CA CYS A 97 -4.30 -13.35 -5.80
C CYS A 97 -4.53 -13.38 -7.32
N ILE A 98 -5.56 -12.70 -7.82
CA ILE A 98 -5.83 -12.61 -9.27
C ILE A 98 -5.39 -11.27 -9.88
N GLY A 99 -4.87 -10.36 -9.06
CA GLY A 99 -4.16 -9.17 -9.56
C GLY A 99 -4.98 -8.00 -10.10
N TYR A 100 -6.31 -8.09 -10.19
CA TYR A 100 -7.14 -7.03 -10.77
C TYR A 100 -7.33 -5.79 -9.90
N GLY A 101 -7.09 -5.89 -8.58
CA GLY A 101 -6.91 -4.70 -7.74
C GLY A 101 -8.15 -4.13 -7.05
N THR A 102 -9.24 -4.87 -6.85
CA THR A 102 -10.37 -4.39 -6.02
C THR A 102 -9.91 -3.87 -4.66
N CYS A 103 -9.00 -4.58 -3.99
CA CYS A 103 -8.44 -4.15 -2.71
C CYS A 103 -7.68 -2.81 -2.77
N VAL A 104 -7.12 -2.44 -3.94
CA VAL A 104 -6.48 -1.13 -4.14
C VAL A 104 -7.53 -0.03 -4.14
N THR A 105 -8.64 -0.23 -4.84
CA THR A 105 -9.76 0.73 -4.93
C THR A 105 -10.42 1.00 -3.56
N PHE A 106 -10.50 -0.01 -2.69
CA PHE A 106 -11.14 0.10 -1.38
C PHE A 106 -10.17 0.47 -0.25
N CYS A 107 -8.89 0.68 -0.52
CA CYS A 107 -7.94 1.07 0.52
C CYS A 107 -7.93 2.61 0.69
N PRO A 108 -8.48 3.17 1.79
CA PRO A 108 -8.52 4.63 1.97
C PRO A 108 -7.11 5.24 2.10
N GLN A 109 -6.17 4.45 2.60
CA GLN A 109 -4.78 4.85 2.79
C GLN A 109 -3.93 4.70 1.51
N HIS A 110 -4.50 4.19 0.42
CA HIS A 110 -3.77 3.89 -0.81
C HIS A 110 -2.51 3.01 -0.57
N ALA A 111 -2.56 2.18 0.46
CA ALA A 111 -1.43 1.38 0.94
C ALA A 111 -1.28 0.03 0.22
N ILE A 112 -1.96 -0.17 -0.91
CA ILE A 112 -1.92 -1.44 -1.65
C ILE A 112 -1.56 -1.15 -3.09
N ILE A 113 -0.55 -1.86 -3.61
CA ILE A 113 -0.10 -1.75 -5.01
C ILE A 113 -0.12 -3.13 -5.67
N ILE A 114 -0.31 -3.18 -6.99
CA ILE A 114 -0.15 -4.41 -7.76
C ILE A 114 1.29 -4.54 -8.24
N LYS A 115 1.98 -5.58 -7.78
CA LYS A 115 3.33 -5.95 -8.24
C LYS A 115 3.29 -7.36 -8.82
N ASN A 116 3.71 -7.51 -10.07
CA ASN A 116 3.69 -8.81 -10.77
C ASN A 116 2.33 -9.51 -10.65
N GLY A 117 1.23 -8.83 -10.99
CA GLY A 117 -0.11 -9.41 -10.92
C GLY A 117 -0.56 -9.86 -9.52
N THR A 118 0.10 -9.40 -8.45
CA THR A 118 -0.25 -9.71 -7.06
C THR A 118 -0.33 -8.42 -6.27
N ALA A 119 -1.37 -8.28 -5.44
CA ALA A 119 -1.47 -7.17 -4.51
C ALA A 119 -0.39 -7.27 -3.42
N VAL A 120 0.25 -6.15 -3.11
CA VAL A 120 1.28 -6.00 -2.07
C VAL A 120 0.92 -4.81 -1.21
N VAL A 121 0.89 -5.01 0.10
CA VAL A 121 0.62 -3.95 1.08
C VAL A 121 1.93 -3.21 1.39
N THR A 122 1.85 -1.89 1.44
CA THR A 122 2.96 -0.99 1.78
C THR A 122 2.93 -0.63 3.26
N GLU A 123 3.98 0.05 3.68
CA GLU A 123 4.18 0.49 5.06
C GLU A 123 3.14 1.53 5.54
N SER A 124 2.44 2.19 4.60
CA SER A 124 1.37 3.17 4.87
C SER A 124 0.06 2.54 5.36
N CYS A 125 -0.04 1.20 5.43
CA CYS A 125 -1.23 0.55 5.94
C CYS A 125 -1.41 0.89 7.42
N ASN A 126 -2.63 1.29 7.82
CA ASN A 126 -3.01 1.60 9.21
C ASN A 126 -3.84 0.48 9.88
N GLY A 127 -4.02 -0.66 9.21
CA GLY A 127 -4.77 -1.78 9.78
C GLY A 127 -6.29 -1.61 9.83
N CYS A 128 -6.87 -0.65 9.09
CA CYS A 128 -8.33 -0.41 9.09
C CYS A 128 -9.18 -1.62 8.66
N GLY A 129 -8.65 -2.48 7.78
CA GLY A 129 -9.32 -3.72 7.37
C GLY A 129 -10.34 -3.61 6.23
N GLU A 130 -10.59 -2.41 5.70
CA GLU A 130 -11.56 -2.19 4.61
C GLU A 130 -11.30 -3.06 3.37
N CYS A 131 -10.04 -3.40 3.08
CA CYS A 131 -9.71 -4.24 1.94
C CYS A 131 -10.11 -5.72 2.10
N VAL A 132 -10.26 -6.22 3.33
CA VAL A 132 -10.51 -7.64 3.66
C VAL A 132 -11.82 -8.17 3.05
N PRO A 133 -13.00 -7.57 3.32
CA PRO A 133 -14.27 -8.08 2.81
C PRO A 133 -14.40 -8.00 1.28
N HIS A 134 -13.58 -7.18 0.63
CA HIS A 134 -13.63 -6.97 -0.82
C HIS A 134 -12.74 -7.92 -1.63
N CYS A 135 -12.00 -8.82 -0.96
CA CYS A 135 -11.20 -9.82 -1.65
C CYS A 135 -12.03 -11.09 -1.94
N PRO A 136 -12.42 -11.38 -3.20
CA PRO A 136 -13.21 -12.57 -3.51
C PRO A 136 -12.45 -13.89 -3.27
N GLN A 137 -11.13 -13.84 -3.15
CA GLN A 137 -10.29 -14.99 -2.85
C GLN A 137 -10.11 -15.21 -1.33
N ASN A 138 -10.54 -14.28 -0.48
CA ASN A 138 -10.37 -14.34 0.98
C ASN A 138 -8.92 -14.60 1.41
N ILE A 139 -7.97 -13.90 0.78
CA ILE A 139 -6.53 -14.06 1.03
C ILE A 139 -5.90 -12.85 1.74
N ILE A 140 -6.71 -11.96 2.30
CA ILE A 140 -6.23 -10.78 3.01
C ILE A 140 -6.49 -10.99 4.49
N ASP A 141 -5.42 -10.95 5.29
CA ASP A 141 -5.52 -11.08 6.74
C ASP A 141 -5.05 -9.80 7.40
N LEU A 142 -5.65 -9.45 8.53
CA LEU A 142 -5.09 -8.50 9.46
C LEU A 142 -4.20 -9.24 10.45
N ILE A 143 -2.96 -8.78 10.57
CA ILE A 143 -1.99 -9.34 11.50
C ILE A 143 -1.47 -8.23 12.43
N PRO A 144 -1.19 -8.55 13.71
CA PRO A 144 -0.57 -7.60 14.61
C PRO A 144 0.83 -7.21 14.11
N ARG A 145 1.16 -5.92 14.16
CA ARG A 145 2.45 -5.36 13.71
C ARG A 145 3.63 -5.84 14.58
N GLU A 146 3.36 -6.34 15.78
CA GLU A 146 4.38 -6.91 16.67
C GLU A 146 4.92 -8.23 16.14
N LYS A 147 4.16 -8.93 15.27
CA LYS A 147 4.68 -10.11 14.58
C LYS A 147 5.75 -9.65 13.59
N GLU A 148 6.86 -10.39 13.55
CA GLU A 148 7.93 -10.11 12.59
C GLU A 148 7.76 -10.89 11.29
N TYR A 149 7.19 -12.10 11.36
CA TYR A 149 7.05 -13.00 10.21
C TYR A 149 5.63 -13.59 10.11
N PHE A 150 5.20 -13.88 8.88
CA PHE A 150 3.95 -14.58 8.58
C PHE A 150 4.12 -15.59 7.44
N ILE A 151 3.24 -16.59 7.36
CA ILE A 151 3.15 -17.49 6.20
C ILE A 151 2.39 -16.76 5.09
N GLN A 152 3.08 -16.47 4.00
CA GLN A 152 2.55 -15.71 2.87
C GLN A 152 1.64 -16.54 1.95
N CYS A 153 1.63 -17.87 2.01
CA CYS A 153 0.78 -18.66 1.11
C CYS A 153 -0.58 -18.96 1.75
N SER A 154 -1.67 -18.72 1.01
CA SER A 154 -3.05 -19.02 1.45
C SER A 154 -3.47 -20.48 1.28
N LEU A 155 -2.56 -21.39 0.92
CA LEU A 155 -2.90 -22.80 0.73
C LEU A 155 -3.57 -23.37 1.99
N PRO A 156 -4.79 -23.93 1.87
CA PRO A 156 -5.46 -24.62 2.98
C PRO A 156 -4.66 -25.84 3.45
N GLU A 157 -4.91 -26.27 4.68
CA GLU A 157 -4.33 -27.52 5.17
C GLU A 157 -4.94 -28.72 4.43
N GLY A 158 -4.12 -29.73 4.14
CA GLY A 158 -4.54 -30.91 3.38
C GLY A 158 -4.55 -30.75 1.85
N GLU A 159 -4.33 -29.54 1.34
CA GLU A 159 -4.18 -29.28 -0.10
C GLU A 159 -2.70 -29.29 -0.52
N GLU A 160 -2.44 -29.62 -1.79
CA GLU A 160 -1.08 -29.69 -2.34
C GLU A 160 -0.80 -28.52 -3.29
N CYS A 161 0.38 -27.91 -3.15
CA CYS A 161 0.86 -26.89 -4.06
C CYS A 161 1.61 -27.52 -5.25
N SER A 162 0.88 -27.81 -6.33
CA SER A 162 1.44 -28.45 -7.53
C SER A 162 2.33 -27.54 -8.37
N ASN A 163 1.88 -26.31 -8.62
CA ASN A 163 2.48 -25.49 -9.67
C ASN A 163 3.29 -24.28 -9.17
N CYS A 164 3.16 -23.85 -7.92
CA CYS A 164 3.81 -22.61 -7.48
C CYS A 164 5.29 -22.81 -7.10
N THR A 165 6.18 -21.91 -7.54
CA THR A 165 7.61 -21.92 -7.15
C THR A 165 7.84 -21.56 -5.68
N VAL A 166 7.01 -20.67 -5.13
CA VAL A 166 7.14 -20.08 -3.77
C VAL A 166 5.96 -20.42 -2.85
N GLY A 167 5.07 -21.32 -3.28
CA GLY A 167 3.91 -21.75 -2.51
C GLY A 167 4.30 -22.65 -1.33
N CYS A 168 3.45 -22.70 -0.30
CA CYS A 168 3.62 -23.62 0.81
C CYS A 168 3.47 -25.06 0.31
N THR A 169 4.36 -25.97 0.73
CA THR A 169 4.27 -27.41 0.43
C THR A 169 3.90 -28.23 1.65
N SER A 170 3.37 -27.59 2.70
CA SER A 170 2.95 -28.26 3.94
C SER A 170 4.04 -29.15 4.55
N CYS A 171 5.31 -28.71 4.50
CA CYS A 171 6.47 -29.51 4.89
C CYS A 171 6.61 -29.76 6.41
N GLY A 172 5.75 -29.17 7.24
CA GLY A 172 5.79 -29.31 8.70
C GLY A 172 6.88 -28.50 9.42
N GLY A 173 7.69 -27.71 8.71
CA GLY A 173 8.77 -26.91 9.30
C GLY A 173 8.33 -25.63 10.03
N CYS A 174 7.02 -25.33 10.05
CA CYS A 174 6.41 -24.21 10.73
C CYS A 174 4.92 -24.48 11.01
N ASN A 175 4.37 -23.85 12.04
CA ASN A 175 2.94 -23.89 12.38
C ASN A 175 2.29 -22.50 12.20
N LYS A 176 1.02 -22.46 11.77
CA LYS A 176 0.24 -21.21 11.66
C LYS A 176 -0.07 -20.57 13.02
N ASN A 177 -0.06 -21.37 14.09
CA ASN A 177 -0.44 -20.94 15.44
C ASN A 177 0.75 -20.53 16.32
N GLU A 178 1.98 -20.65 15.82
CA GLU A 178 3.19 -20.27 16.56
C GLU A 178 3.82 -18.99 16.03
N THR A 179 4.66 -18.36 16.84
CA THR A 179 5.46 -17.20 16.41
C THR A 179 6.57 -17.65 15.48
N LEU A 180 6.52 -17.17 14.23
CA LEU A 180 7.52 -17.50 13.22
C LEU A 180 8.82 -16.73 13.44
N THR A 181 9.94 -17.41 13.27
CA THR A 181 11.29 -16.85 13.48
C THR A 181 12.07 -16.72 12.18
N LEU A 182 13.13 -15.91 12.21
CA LEU A 182 14.08 -15.79 11.10
C LEU A 182 14.70 -17.16 10.72
N GLU A 183 14.95 -18.04 11.71
CA GLU A 183 15.50 -19.37 11.43
C GLU A 183 14.54 -20.24 10.63
N MET A 184 13.26 -20.25 11.02
CA MET A 184 12.20 -20.93 10.26
C MET A 184 12.11 -20.37 8.84
N ALA A 185 12.14 -19.04 8.70
CA ALA A 185 12.11 -18.38 7.39
C ALA A 185 13.28 -18.79 6.50
N LYS A 186 14.50 -18.90 7.06
CA LYS A 186 15.70 -19.33 6.34
C LYS A 186 15.66 -20.82 5.96
N LYS A 187 15.12 -21.68 6.83
CA LYS A 187 15.02 -23.14 6.61
C LYS A 187 13.86 -23.53 5.68
N CYS A 188 12.91 -22.62 5.44
CA CYS A 188 11.76 -22.88 4.59
C CYS A 188 12.19 -23.20 3.14
N PRO A 189 11.91 -24.40 2.60
CA PRO A 189 12.39 -24.83 1.29
C PRO A 189 11.81 -23.98 0.14
N ARG A 190 10.62 -23.40 0.35
CA ARG A 190 9.89 -22.60 -0.64
C ARG A 190 9.91 -21.10 -0.35
N LYS A 191 10.56 -20.68 0.74
CA LYS A 191 10.63 -19.26 1.19
C LYS A 191 9.23 -18.59 1.30
N CYS A 192 8.22 -19.36 1.72
CA CYS A 192 6.86 -18.87 1.89
C CYS A 192 6.63 -18.11 3.19
N ILE A 193 7.61 -18.08 4.11
CA ILE A 193 7.60 -17.25 5.32
C ILE A 193 8.21 -15.89 4.96
N LYS A 194 7.47 -14.81 5.16
CA LYS A 194 7.92 -13.45 4.84
C LYS A 194 7.94 -12.56 6.07
N LYS A 195 8.88 -11.62 6.05
CA LYS A 195 8.96 -10.55 7.03
C LYS A 195 7.82 -9.56 6.80
N ILE A 196 7.23 -9.09 7.88
CA ILE A 196 6.24 -8.02 7.88
C ILE A 196 7.02 -6.71 7.74
N THR A 197 6.77 -5.96 6.67
CA THR A 197 7.37 -4.64 6.47
C THR A 197 6.76 -3.67 7.47
N ASN A 198 7.52 -3.33 8.51
CA ASN A 198 7.09 -2.45 9.60
C ASN A 198 7.96 -1.18 9.62
N PRO A 199 7.44 0.00 9.24
CA PRO A 199 8.17 1.26 9.35
C PRO A 199 8.30 1.74 10.81
N PHE A 200 7.39 1.33 11.71
CA PHE A 200 7.29 1.78 13.10
C PHE A 200 8.02 0.89 14.12
N ALA A 201 8.53 -0.28 13.71
CA ALA A 201 9.30 -1.19 14.57
C ALA A 201 10.59 -0.54 15.13
N LYS A 202 11.10 0.51 14.47
CA LYS A 202 12.11 1.39 15.06
C LYS A 202 11.37 2.47 15.83
N GLY A 203 11.19 2.23 17.12
CA GLY A 203 10.51 3.10 18.06
C GLY A 203 10.73 4.57 17.73
N PHE A 204 9.65 5.22 17.28
CA PHE A 204 9.53 6.66 17.31
C PHE A 204 9.40 7.00 18.80
N LYS A 205 10.55 7.16 19.47
CA LYS A 205 10.58 7.95 20.71
C LYS A 205 10.26 9.37 20.26
N LEU A 206 9.05 9.83 20.56
CA LEU A 206 8.79 11.25 20.74
C LEU A 206 9.75 11.82 21.79
#